data_AF-A0A1I2TBD1-F1
#
_entry.id   AF-A0A1I2TBD1-F1
#
_cell.length_a   1.000
_cell.length_b   1.000
_cell.length_c   1.000
_cell.angle_alpha   90.00
_cell.angle_beta   90.00
_cell.angle_gamma   90.00
#
_symmetry.space_group_name_H-M   'P 1'
#
loop_
_entity.id
_entity.type
_entity.pdbx_description
1 polymer ?
#
loop_
_entity_poly.entity_id
_entity_poly.type
_entity_poly.pdbx_seq_one_letter_code
_entity_poly.pdbx_strand_id
1 'polypeptide(L)'
;MPVLDRLCAAFRQPLPFLDRLVDTSLRKQISLMENNTPFEMQVLELLREILTELRRPLPIIDSPSPITPEINDEMLTRQQVIAYLRISDSTYRRKVKDGTLRPMKMPGGNRFYKSDLNSAFMESINRGRI
;
A
#
# COMPACT_ATOMS: atom_id res chain seq x y z
N MET A 1 21.03 -38.91 41.68
CA MET A 1 20.76 -37.46 41.53
C MET A 1 19.52 -37.27 40.66
N PRO A 2 18.30 -37.17 41.23
CA PRO A 2 17.07 -36.99 40.48
C PRO A 2 16.42 -35.65 40.83
N VAL A 3 16.61 -34.61 40.00
CA VAL A 3 15.87 -33.34 40.15
C VAL A 3 15.26 -32.87 38.83
N LEU A 4 15.57 -33.52 37.70
CA LEU A 4 15.03 -33.15 36.39
C LEU A 4 13.75 -33.90 35.98
N ASP A 5 13.38 -34.99 36.66
CA ASP A 5 12.17 -35.77 36.31
C ASP A 5 10.86 -35.16 36.81
N ARG A 6 10.89 -34.13 37.67
CA ARG A 6 9.66 -33.53 38.23
C ARG A 6 9.08 -32.38 37.41
N LEU A 7 9.83 -31.80 36.48
CA LEU A 7 9.33 -30.69 35.65
C LEU A 7 8.65 -31.15 34.35
N CYS A 8 8.90 -32.37 33.87
CA CYS A 8 8.23 -32.90 32.68
C CYS A 8 6.85 -33.54 32.96
N ALA A 9 6.49 -33.80 34.23
CA ALA A 9 5.22 -34.46 34.57
C ALA A 9 4.03 -33.49 34.67
N ALA A 10 4.25 -32.17 34.74
CA ALA A 10 3.18 -31.19 34.96
C ALA A 10 2.50 -30.68 33.68
N PHE A 11 3.03 -30.99 32.50
CA PHE A 11 2.50 -30.51 31.21
C PHE A 11 1.81 -31.60 30.37
N ARG A 12 1.39 -32.69 31.02
CA ARG A 12 0.82 -33.88 30.38
C ARG A 12 -0.58 -34.22 30.88
N GLN A 13 -1.39 -33.21 31.15
CA GLN A 13 -2.84 -33.40 31.22
C GLN A 13 -3.52 -32.49 30.20
N PRO A 14 -4.28 -33.06 29.24
CA PRO A 14 -5.15 -32.23 28.41
C PRO A 14 -6.17 -31.60 29.37
N LEU A 15 -6.21 -30.28 29.44
CA LEU A 15 -7.20 -29.55 30.22
C LEU A 15 -8.59 -29.83 29.61
N PRO A 16 -9.45 -30.66 30.22
CA PRO A 16 -10.70 -31.11 29.60
C PRO A 16 -11.78 -30.01 29.55
N PHE A 17 -11.43 -28.80 30.00
CA PHE A 17 -12.33 -27.67 30.11
C PHE A 17 -12.28 -26.73 28.88
N LEU A 18 -11.12 -26.63 28.21
CA LEU A 18 -10.96 -25.73 27.06
C LEU A 18 -11.52 -26.30 25.76
N ASP A 19 -11.63 -27.63 25.63
CA ASP A 19 -12.25 -28.25 24.44
C ASP A 19 -13.76 -27.99 24.38
N ARG A 20 -14.49 -28.02 25.50
CA ARG A 20 -15.96 -27.82 25.51
C ARG A 20 -16.40 -26.39 25.17
N LEU A 21 -15.59 -25.39 25.52
CA LEU A 21 -15.92 -23.97 25.32
C LEU A 21 -15.62 -23.52 23.88
N VAL A 22 -14.56 -24.05 23.27
CA VAL A 22 -14.21 -23.80 21.88
C VAL A 22 -15.16 -24.56 20.93
N ASP A 23 -15.54 -25.80 21.28
CA ASP A 23 -16.46 -26.61 20.47
C ASP A 23 -17.85 -25.97 20.33
N THR A 24 -18.43 -25.43 21.40
CA THR A 24 -19.81 -24.90 21.35
C THR A 24 -19.92 -23.58 20.61
N SER A 25 -18.90 -22.72 20.72
CA SER A 25 -18.83 -21.44 20.01
C SER A 25 -18.55 -21.65 18.52
N LEU A 26 -17.58 -22.51 18.17
CA LEU A 26 -17.29 -22.86 16.79
C LEU A 26 -18.43 -23.62 16.13
N ARG A 27 -19.10 -24.56 16.83
CA ARG A 27 -20.28 -25.26 16.29
C ARG A 27 -21.45 -24.32 16.04
N LYS A 28 -21.67 -23.30 16.88
CA LYS A 28 -22.67 -22.26 16.62
C LYS A 28 -22.29 -21.40 15.41
N GLN A 29 -21.02 -21.03 15.26
CA GLN A 29 -20.55 -20.30 14.08
C GLN A 29 -20.64 -21.13 12.80
N ILE A 30 -20.29 -22.42 12.85
CA ILE A 30 -20.41 -23.35 11.71
C ILE A 30 -21.88 -23.57 11.35
N SER A 31 -22.77 -23.74 12.35
CA SER A 31 -24.23 -23.88 12.12
C SER A 31 -24.88 -22.60 11.55
N LEU A 32 -24.32 -21.42 11.84
CA LEU A 32 -24.72 -20.15 11.20
C LEU A 32 -24.18 -20.02 9.76
N MET A 33 -23.16 -20.79 9.38
CA MET A 33 -22.60 -20.82 8.03
C MET A 33 -23.26 -21.86 7.10
N GLU A 34 -23.99 -22.84 7.64
CA GLU A 34 -24.58 -23.96 6.87
C GLU A 34 -26.02 -23.72 6.38
N ASN A 35 -26.66 -22.61 6.76
CA ASN A 35 -28.03 -22.28 6.34
C ASN A 35 -28.08 -21.01 5.47
N ASN A 36 -27.12 -20.84 4.55
CA ASN A 36 -27.25 -19.77 3.56
C ASN A 36 -28.42 -20.12 2.65
N THR A 37 -29.47 -19.33 2.74
CA THR A 37 -30.63 -19.42 1.86
C THR A 37 -30.16 -19.32 0.40
N PRO A 38 -30.83 -19.98 -0.57
CA PRO A 38 -30.45 -19.89 -1.98
C PRO A 38 -30.40 -18.43 -2.49
N PHE A 39 -31.17 -17.54 -1.85
CA PHE A 39 -31.14 -16.10 -2.08
C PHE A 39 -29.84 -15.45 -1.58
N GLU A 40 -29.33 -15.80 -0.40
CA GLU A 40 -28.06 -15.28 0.10
C GLU A 40 -26.88 -15.70 -0.78
N MET A 41 -26.89 -16.93 -1.30
CA MET A 41 -25.88 -17.37 -2.28
C MET A 41 -25.94 -16.55 -3.58
N GLN A 42 -27.15 -16.25 -4.06
CA GLN A 42 -27.36 -15.43 -5.25
C GLN A 42 -26.92 -13.97 -5.03
N VAL A 43 -27.18 -13.41 -3.85
CA VAL A 43 -26.71 -12.07 -3.45
C VAL A 43 -25.19 -12.03 -3.35
N LEU A 44 -24.56 -13.06 -2.78
CA LEU A 44 -23.09 -13.15 -2.70
C LEU A 44 -22.45 -13.27 -4.08
N GLU A 45 -23.05 -14.02 -5.00
CA GLU A 45 -22.58 -14.16 -6.37
C GLU A 45 -22.68 -12.84 -7.15
N LEU A 46 -23.81 -12.14 -7.01
CA LEU A 46 -24.00 -10.80 -7.57
C LEU A 46 -22.98 -9.79 -7.00
N LEU A 47 -22.77 -9.81 -5.68
CA LEU A 47 -21.79 -8.94 -5.02
C LEU A 47 -20.36 -9.24 -5.51
N ARG A 48 -20.02 -10.52 -5.70
CA ARG A 48 -18.73 -10.91 -6.27
C ARG A 48 -18.55 -10.37 -7.69
N GLU A 49 -19.59 -10.46 -8.52
CA GLU A 49 -19.56 -9.97 -9.90
C GLU A 49 -19.36 -8.45 -9.97
N ILE A 50 -20.13 -7.69 -9.17
CA ILE A 50 -19.98 -6.24 -9.03
C ILE A 50 -18.55 -5.88 -8.62
N LEU A 51 -18.00 -6.58 -7.63
CA LEU A 51 -16.63 -6.33 -7.16
C LEU A 51 -15.58 -6.68 -8.22
N THR A 52 -15.79 -7.70 -9.06
CA THR A 52 -14.88 -8.01 -10.16
C THR A 52 -14.91 -6.97 -11.27
N GLU A 53 -16.07 -6.39 -11.55
CA GLU A 53 -16.20 -5.28 -12.51
C GLU A 53 -15.50 -4.02 -12.00
N LEU A 54 -15.71 -3.67 -10.74
CA LEU A 54 -15.04 -2.51 -10.13
C LEU A 54 -13.53 -2.70 -9.99
N ARG A 55 -13.05 -3.95 -9.93
CA ARG A 55 -11.63 -4.30 -9.85
C ARG A 55 -10.97 -4.44 -11.23
N ARG A 56 -11.70 -4.36 -12.34
CA ARG A 56 -11.07 -4.36 -13.65
C ARG A 56 -10.07 -3.20 -13.71
N PRO A 57 -8.78 -3.47 -13.95
CA PRO A 57 -7.83 -2.39 -14.13
C PRO A 57 -8.31 -1.59 -15.34
N LEU A 58 -8.61 -0.31 -15.13
CA LEU A 58 -8.87 0.63 -16.21
C LEU A 58 -7.73 0.51 -17.22
N PRO A 59 -8.00 0.60 -18.54
CA PRO A 59 -6.93 0.66 -19.51
C PRO A 59 -5.95 1.73 -19.04
N ILE A 60 -4.67 1.36 -18.96
CA ILE A 60 -3.58 2.28 -18.66
C ILE A 60 -3.53 3.24 -19.85
N ILE A 61 -4.40 4.24 -19.83
CA ILE A 61 -4.17 5.49 -20.50
C ILE A 61 -2.97 6.05 -19.75
N ASP A 62 -1.95 6.54 -20.46
CA ASP A 62 -0.86 7.35 -19.92
C ASP A 62 -1.38 8.68 -19.34
N SER A 63 -2.45 8.62 -18.56
CA SER A 63 -2.89 9.71 -17.71
C SER A 63 -1.86 9.79 -16.59
N PRO A 64 -1.30 10.98 -16.33
CA PRO A 64 -0.52 11.18 -15.11
C PRO A 64 -1.47 10.88 -13.96
N SER A 65 -1.30 9.71 -13.35
CA SER A 65 -2.03 9.30 -12.15
C SER A 65 -2.06 10.49 -11.20
N PRO A 66 -3.20 10.82 -10.57
CA PRO A 66 -3.20 11.81 -9.50
C PRO A 66 -2.20 11.30 -8.47
N ILE A 67 -1.07 12.01 -8.36
CA ILE A 67 0.00 11.68 -7.45
C ILE A 67 -0.61 11.77 -6.05
N THR A 68 -1.05 10.64 -5.51
CA THR A 68 -1.30 10.53 -4.09
C THR A 68 0.07 10.61 -3.46
N PRO A 69 0.41 11.68 -2.72
CA PRO A 69 1.68 11.73 -2.03
C PRO A 69 1.72 10.50 -1.13
N GLU A 70 2.77 9.69 -1.26
CA GLU A 70 3.00 8.66 -0.26
C GLU A 70 3.06 9.36 1.10
N ILE A 71 2.53 8.72 2.15
CA ILE A 71 2.34 9.37 3.46
C ILE A 71 3.69 9.90 4.04
N ASN A 72 4.83 9.50 3.48
CA ASN A 72 6.18 9.95 3.82
C ASN A 72 6.96 10.59 2.65
N ASP A 73 6.28 11.18 1.66
CA ASP A 73 6.97 11.75 0.51
C ASP A 73 7.77 13.01 0.88
N GLU A 74 9.08 12.97 0.63
CA GLU A 74 9.99 14.07 0.96
C GLU A 74 9.76 15.27 0.04
N MET A 75 9.58 16.46 0.62
CA MET A 75 9.47 17.71 -0.13
C MET A 75 10.84 18.34 -0.38
N LEU A 76 11.18 18.56 -1.64
CA LEU A 76 12.43 19.15 -2.06
C LEU A 76 12.26 20.62 -2.44
N THR A 77 13.25 21.43 -2.05
CA THR A 77 13.42 22.80 -2.53
C THR A 77 13.99 22.83 -3.93
N ARG A 78 13.86 23.97 -4.61
CA ARG A 78 14.52 24.26 -5.89
C ARG A 78 16.01 23.84 -5.94
N GLN A 79 16.80 24.22 -4.93
CA GLN A 79 18.24 23.90 -4.90
C GLN A 79 18.47 22.38 -4.80
N GLN A 80 17.68 21.70 -3.96
CA GLN A 80 17.73 20.25 -3.85
C GLN A 80 17.31 19.54 -5.13
N VAL A 81 16.29 20.03 -5.84
CA VAL A 81 15.88 19.46 -7.15
C VAL A 81 17.00 19.55 -8.19
N ILE A 82 17.68 20.70 -8.25
CA ILE A 82 18.83 20.93 -9.15
C ILE A 82 19.94 19.93 -8.84
N ALA A 83 20.27 19.76 -7.56
CA ALA A 83 21.29 18.79 -7.11
C ALA A 83 20.87 17.34 -7.38
N TYR A 84 19.61 17.01 -7.10
CA TYR A 84 19.05 15.66 -7.26
C TYR A 84 19.04 15.19 -8.72
N LEU A 85 18.62 16.07 -9.64
CA LEU A 85 18.58 15.76 -11.07
C LEU A 85 19.92 16.00 -11.78
N ARG A 86 20.91 16.59 -11.10
CA ARG A 86 22.19 17.07 -11.65
C ARG A 86 22.02 17.94 -12.90
N ILE A 87 21.10 18.90 -12.83
CA ILE A 87 20.83 19.84 -13.93
C ILE A 87 21.30 21.24 -13.59
N SER A 88 21.47 22.09 -14.60
CA SER A 88 21.74 23.51 -14.38
C SER A 88 20.49 24.30 -13.98
N ASP A 89 20.71 25.45 -13.37
CA ASP A 89 19.66 26.41 -13.00
C ASP A 89 18.78 26.84 -14.20
N SER A 90 19.40 27.05 -15.35
CA SER A 90 18.72 27.40 -16.60
C SER A 90 17.83 26.27 -17.10
N THR A 91 18.31 25.01 -16.98
CA THR A 91 17.55 23.81 -17.37
C THR A 91 16.33 23.62 -16.48
N TYR A 92 16.48 23.85 -15.18
CA TYR A 92 15.37 23.84 -14.23
C TYR A 92 14.30 24.88 -14.61
N ARG A 93 14.69 26.15 -14.87
CA ARG A 93 13.74 27.20 -15.25
C ARG A 93 12.99 26.86 -16.52
N ARG A 94 13.69 26.31 -17.53
CA ARG A 94 13.08 25.85 -18.78
C ARG A 94 12.05 24.75 -18.52
N LYS A 95 12.42 23.69 -17.78
CA LYS A 95 11.50 22.58 -17.45
C LYS A 95 10.28 23.00 -16.64
N VAL A 96 10.41 24.01 -15.77
CA VAL A 96 9.27 24.60 -15.05
C VAL A 96 8.37 25.40 -16.00
N LYS A 97 8.95 26.17 -16.92
CA LYS A 97 8.20 26.91 -17.94
C LYS A 97 7.45 25.98 -18.90
N ASP A 98 8.08 24.88 -19.28
CA ASP A 98 7.52 23.86 -20.18
C ASP A 98 6.48 22.97 -19.45
N GLY A 99 6.33 23.11 -18.12
CA GLY A 99 5.37 22.36 -17.31
C GLY A 99 5.76 20.91 -17.02
N THR A 100 6.97 20.48 -17.41
CA THR A 100 7.51 19.15 -17.08
C THR A 100 7.79 19.02 -15.58
N LEU A 101 8.29 20.08 -14.95
CA LEU A 101 8.44 20.17 -13.51
C LEU A 101 7.35 21.07 -12.95
N ARG A 102 6.54 20.55 -12.02
CA ARG A 102 5.38 21.25 -11.47
C ARG A 102 5.65 21.67 -10.02
N PRO A 103 6.11 22.92 -9.79
CA PRO A 103 6.31 23.40 -8.42
C PRO A 103 4.98 23.59 -7.71
N MET A 104 4.91 23.14 -6.46
CA MET A 104 3.88 23.53 -5.52
C MET A 104 4.22 24.90 -4.93
N LYS A 105 3.32 25.86 -5.09
CA LYS A 105 3.47 27.21 -4.54
C LYS A 105 3.14 27.17 -3.04
N MET A 106 4.17 27.28 -2.22
CA MET A 106 4.05 27.34 -0.77
C MET A 106 4.63 28.67 -0.24
N PRO A 107 4.18 29.16 0.92
CA PRO A 107 4.86 30.28 1.58
C PRO A 107 6.32 29.87 1.86
N GLY A 108 7.27 30.69 1.42
CA GLY A 108 8.71 30.35 1.47
C GLY A 108 9.27 29.69 0.20
N GLY A 109 8.48 29.61 -0.88
CA GLY A 109 8.97 29.32 -2.23
C GLY A 109 8.42 28.04 -2.85
N ASN A 110 9.02 27.65 -3.97
CA ASN A 110 8.60 26.48 -4.74
C ASN A 110 9.09 25.18 -4.10
N ARG A 111 8.16 24.26 -3.89
CA ARG A 111 8.41 22.90 -3.38
C ARG A 111 8.06 21.86 -4.45
N PHE A 112 8.69 20.70 -4.37
CA PHE A 112 8.42 19.55 -5.24
C PHE A 112 8.35 18.28 -4.38
N TYR A 113 7.46 17.36 -4.69
CA TYR A 113 7.54 16.02 -4.12
C TYR A 113 8.59 15.20 -4.86
N LYS A 114 9.31 14.36 -4.12
CA LYS A 114 10.33 13.49 -4.71
C LYS A 114 9.74 12.50 -5.70
N SER A 115 8.55 11.96 -5.41
CA SER A 115 7.78 11.11 -6.32
C SER A 115 7.53 11.76 -7.69
N ASP A 116 7.14 13.04 -7.71
CA ASP A 116 6.90 13.79 -8.95
C ASP A 116 8.14 13.89 -9.84
N LEU A 117 9.34 13.88 -9.24
CA LEU A 117 10.60 14.01 -9.96
C LEU A 117 11.09 12.70 -10.58
N ASN A 118 10.46 11.56 -10.27
CA ASN A 118 10.94 10.25 -10.70
C ASN A 118 11.04 10.14 -12.24
N SER A 119 10.03 10.67 -12.96
CA SER A 119 10.05 10.74 -14.42
C SER A 119 11.25 11.52 -14.97
N ALA A 120 11.53 12.69 -14.39
CA ALA A 120 12.66 13.54 -14.77
C ALA A 120 14.01 12.95 -14.35
N PHE A 121 14.05 12.18 -13.26
CA PHE A 121 15.22 11.47 -12.78
C PHE A 121 15.61 10.36 -13.77
N MET A 122 14.64 9.53 -14.19
CA MET A 122 14.85 8.51 -15.21
C MET A 122 15.31 9.11 -16.55
N GLU A 123 14.75 10.25 -16.94
CA GLU A 123 15.22 11.00 -18.12
C GLU A 123 16.68 11.45 -17.98
N SER A 124 17.11 11.83 -16.77
CA SER A 124 18.50 12.23 -16.51
C SER A 124 19.47 11.05 -16.61
N ILE A 125 19.06 9.86 -16.11
CA ILE A 125 19.80 8.60 -16.25
C ILE A 125 19.94 8.22 -17.72
N ASN A 126 18.84 8.24 -18.48
CA ASN A 126 18.84 7.90 -19.91
C ASN A 126 19.75 8.82 -20.74
N ARG A 127 20.02 10.03 -20.24
CA ARG A 127 20.92 11.01 -20.86
C ARG A 127 22.35 10.97 -20.29
N GLY A 128 22.63 10.09 -19.32
CA GLY A 128 23.95 9.91 -18.72
C GLY A 128 24.42 11.06 -17.84
N ARG A 129 23.52 11.84 -17.23
CA ARG A 129 23.90 12.93 -16.29
C ARG A 129 24.16 12.43 -14.87
N ILE A 130 23.51 11.33 -14.50
CA ILE A 130 23.59 10.66 -13.20
C ILE A 130 24.24 9.32 -13.43
#